data_AF-A0A8E2IAV9-F1
#
_entry.id   AF-A0A8E2IAV9-F1
#
_cell.length_a   1.000
_cell.length_b   1.000
_cell.length_c   1.000
_cell.angle_alpha   90.00
_cell.angle_beta   90.00
_cell.angle_gamma   90.00
#
_symmetry.space_group_name_H-M   'P 1'
#
loop_
_entity.id
_entity.type
_entity.pdbx_description
1 polymer ?
#
loop_
_entity_poly.entity_id
_entity_poly.type
_entity_poly.pdbx_seq_one_letter_code
_entity_poly.pdbx_strand_id
1 'polypeptide(L)'
;MEEKKKTPVIKEEFTLSNEENNAYQLFLKDLNEVHLKDLSPISIAKLYVKAEIDQQYDAVYALYTDRKEHIQWTKEEDRAIPEEDRGTKETLIKKFKNIGTGTFIQTSDDQGYISFQGPDGELGFQMIKDDDGIWNVAFQPIQ
;
A
#
# COMPACT_ATOMS: atom_id res chain seq x y z
N MET A 1 -32.38 18.16 23.08
CA MET A 1 -31.25 17.35 23.60
C MET A 1 -30.76 16.53 22.42
N GLU A 2 -29.65 16.95 21.82
CA GLU A 2 -29.11 16.32 20.61
C GLU A 2 -28.41 15.01 20.99
N GLU A 3 -28.92 13.89 20.48
CA GLU A 3 -28.27 12.59 20.59
C GLU A 3 -26.94 12.64 19.85
N LYS A 4 -25.84 12.70 20.62
CA LYS A 4 -24.50 12.45 20.11
C LYS A 4 -24.46 11.02 19.59
N LYS A 5 -24.59 10.84 18.27
CA LYS A 5 -24.22 9.61 17.57
C LYS A 5 -22.78 9.28 17.97
N LYS A 6 -22.60 8.23 18.77
CA LYS A 6 -21.28 7.65 19.06
C LYS A 6 -20.74 7.15 17.73
N THR A 7 -19.81 7.88 17.15
CA THR A 7 -18.96 7.37 16.06
C THR A 7 -18.34 6.07 16.54
N PRO A 8 -18.51 4.93 15.84
CA PRO A 8 -17.78 3.74 16.21
C PRO A 8 -16.30 4.06 16.06
N VAL A 9 -15.58 3.94 17.16
CA VAL A 9 -14.11 3.96 17.14
C VAL A 9 -13.70 2.75 16.31
N ILE A 10 -13.35 2.97 15.04
CA ILE A 10 -12.79 1.94 14.16
C ILE A 10 -11.43 1.59 14.77
N LYS A 11 -11.45 0.58 15.64
CA LYS A 11 -10.27 0.07 16.34
C LYS A 11 -9.52 -0.82 15.36
N GLU A 12 -8.38 -0.32 14.88
CA GLU A 12 -7.17 -1.10 14.53
C GLU A 12 -7.20 -2.04 13.31
N GLU A 13 -7.96 -1.75 12.24
CA GLU A 13 -7.93 -2.63 11.05
C GLU A 13 -6.66 -2.46 10.17
N PHE A 14 -5.82 -1.44 10.41
CA PHE A 14 -4.55 -1.19 9.70
C PHE A 14 -3.43 -0.67 10.62
N THR A 15 -3.30 -1.25 11.81
CA THR A 15 -2.23 -0.85 12.72
C THR A 15 -0.88 -1.31 12.20
N LEU A 16 0.00 -0.34 11.95
CA LEU A 16 1.41 -0.59 11.69
C LEU A 16 2.09 -1.02 12.99
N SER A 17 2.98 -2.00 12.92
CA SER A 17 3.88 -2.31 14.04
C SER A 17 4.77 -1.11 14.35
N ASN A 18 5.45 -1.12 15.50
CA ASN A 18 6.38 -0.03 15.84
C ASN A 18 7.49 0.13 14.78
N GLU A 19 7.97 -0.96 14.20
CA GLU A 19 9.00 -0.99 13.15
C GLU A 19 8.45 -0.40 11.85
N GLU A 20 7.28 -0.88 11.40
CA GLU A 20 6.61 -0.39 10.20
C GLU A 20 6.28 1.10 10.32
N ASN A 21 5.75 1.53 11.47
CA ASN A 21 5.42 2.92 11.71
C ASN A 21 6.68 3.79 11.72
N ASN A 22 7.77 3.34 12.35
CA ASN A 22 9.01 4.11 12.35
C ASN A 22 9.58 4.27 10.93
N ALA A 23 9.65 3.18 10.15
CA ALA A 23 10.07 3.22 8.75
C ALA A 23 9.16 4.15 7.92
N TYR A 24 7.84 4.05 8.10
CA TYR A 24 6.88 4.90 7.39
C TYR A 24 7.02 6.37 7.74
N GLN A 25 7.23 6.71 9.02
CA GLN A 25 7.44 8.10 9.43
C GLN A 25 8.77 8.67 8.92
N LEU A 26 9.80 7.85 8.72
CA LEU A 26 11.05 8.28 8.07
C LEU A 26 10.83 8.48 6.57
N PHE A 27 10.21 7.51 5.90
CA PHE A 27 9.80 7.59 4.50
C PHE A 27 8.97 8.84 4.20
N LEU A 28 7.96 9.18 5.03
CA LEU A 28 7.13 10.35 4.78
C LEU A 28 7.87 11.70 4.88
N LYS A 29 9.09 11.76 5.41
CA LYS A 29 9.87 13.01 5.51
C LYS A 29 10.52 13.41 4.18
N ASP A 30 10.94 12.42 3.39
CA ASP A 30 11.73 12.64 2.18
C ASP A 30 11.26 11.79 0.98
N LEU A 31 10.26 10.94 1.17
CA LEU A 31 9.72 9.97 0.21
C LEU A 31 10.78 9.03 -0.36
N ASN A 32 11.80 8.70 0.44
CA ASN A 32 12.89 7.84 0.04
C ASN A 32 12.70 6.40 0.52
N GLU A 33 12.59 5.46 -0.42
CA GLU A 33 12.38 4.04 -0.14
C GLU A 33 13.53 3.35 0.59
N VAL A 34 14.71 3.98 0.67
CA VAL A 34 15.83 3.44 1.47
C VAL A 34 15.45 3.20 2.94
N HIS A 35 14.47 3.95 3.45
CA HIS A 35 13.92 3.77 4.81
C HIS A 35 13.08 2.49 4.95
N LEU A 36 12.70 1.87 3.83
CA LEU A 36 11.84 0.69 3.74
C LEU A 36 12.62 -0.61 3.45
N LYS A 37 13.93 -0.52 3.20
CA LYS A 37 14.76 -1.66 2.74
C LYS A 37 14.71 -2.92 3.62
N ASP A 38 14.49 -2.75 4.92
CA ASP A 38 14.48 -3.85 5.90
C ASP A 38 13.04 -4.39 6.13
N LEU A 39 12.04 -3.82 5.44
CA LEU A 39 10.66 -4.24 5.54
C LEU A 39 10.36 -5.41 4.61
N SER A 40 9.45 -6.27 5.06
CA SER A 40 8.89 -7.34 4.24
C SER A 40 7.97 -6.77 3.14
N PRO A 41 7.73 -7.51 2.05
CA PRO A 41 6.74 -7.10 1.03
C PRO A 41 5.36 -6.81 1.62
N ILE A 42 4.93 -7.61 2.61
CA ILE A 42 3.65 -7.43 3.31
C ILE A 42 3.63 -6.11 4.07
N SER A 43 4.73 -5.77 4.76
CA SER A 43 4.85 -4.51 5.46
C SER A 43 4.77 -3.32 4.52
N ILE A 44 5.45 -3.37 3.37
CA ILE A 44 5.40 -2.29 2.36
C ILE A 44 3.99 -2.15 1.77
N ALA A 45 3.31 -3.27 1.48
CA ALA A 45 1.91 -3.24 1.05
C ALA A 45 0.97 -2.62 2.11
N LYS A 46 1.21 -2.86 3.40
CA LYS A 46 0.46 -2.17 4.47
C LYS A 46 0.71 -0.66 4.46
N LEU A 47 1.94 -0.22 4.21
CA LEU A 47 2.27 1.21 4.11
C LEU A 47 1.54 1.86 2.94
N TYR A 48 1.50 1.18 1.79
CA TYR A 48 0.74 1.62 0.61
C TYR A 48 -0.74 1.81 0.92
N VAL A 49 -1.39 0.79 1.51
CA VAL A 49 -2.80 0.90 1.87
C VAL A 49 -3.05 2.00 2.90
N LYS A 50 -2.11 2.20 3.84
CA LYS A 50 -2.19 3.29 4.80
C LYS A 50 -2.08 4.66 4.11
N ALA A 51 -1.17 4.82 3.15
CA ALA A 51 -1.00 6.04 2.38
C ALA A 51 -2.25 6.37 1.54
N GLU A 52 -2.86 5.36 0.91
CA GLU A 52 -4.15 5.49 0.20
C GLU A 52 -5.28 5.94 1.14
N ILE A 53 -5.42 5.28 2.31
CA ILE A 53 -6.44 5.63 3.32
C ILE A 53 -6.24 7.06 3.88
N ASP A 54 -4.99 7.50 4.01
CA ASP A 54 -4.62 8.83 4.47
C ASP A 54 -4.59 9.88 3.35
N GLN A 55 -4.89 9.48 2.11
CA GLN A 55 -4.86 10.33 0.91
C GLN A 55 -3.48 11.01 0.69
N GLN A 56 -2.40 10.33 1.07
CA GLN A 56 -1.03 10.77 0.87
C GLN A 56 -0.54 10.38 -0.52
N TYR A 57 -1.13 10.94 -1.58
CA TYR A 57 -0.90 10.46 -2.96
C TYR A 57 0.56 10.55 -3.42
N ASP A 58 1.31 11.55 -2.95
CA ASP A 58 2.75 11.62 -3.23
C ASP A 58 3.52 10.44 -2.59
N ALA A 59 3.07 9.96 -1.43
CA ALA A 59 3.63 8.78 -0.77
C ALA A 59 3.17 7.48 -1.45
N VAL A 60 1.92 7.40 -1.91
CA VAL A 60 1.41 6.30 -2.74
C VAL A 60 2.29 6.14 -3.98
N TYR A 61 2.51 7.23 -4.73
CA TYR A 61 3.31 7.19 -5.93
C TYR A 61 4.75 6.76 -5.67
N ALA A 62 5.36 7.27 -4.58
CA ALA A 62 6.72 6.90 -4.19
C ALA A 62 6.85 5.45 -3.68
N LEU A 63 5.74 4.74 -3.44
CA LEU A 63 5.74 3.31 -3.12
C LEU A 63 5.59 2.43 -4.36
N TYR A 64 5.27 2.99 -5.52
CA TYR A 64 5.33 2.25 -6.78
C TYR A 64 6.77 1.97 -7.18
N THR A 65 6.96 0.89 -7.93
CA THR A 65 8.29 0.55 -8.48
C THR A 65 8.80 1.64 -9.42
N ASP A 66 10.07 1.97 -9.31
CA ASP A 66 10.78 2.88 -10.23
C ASP A 66 11.49 2.12 -11.37
N ARG A 67 11.35 0.78 -11.40
CA ARG A 67 11.92 -0.05 -12.43
C ARG A 67 11.32 0.27 -13.78
N LYS A 68 12.14 0.75 -14.70
CA LYS A 68 11.72 1.36 -15.99
C LYS A 68 10.77 0.50 -16.83
N GLU A 69 10.91 -0.82 -16.77
CA GLU A 69 10.09 -1.76 -17.54
C GLU A 69 8.66 -1.94 -16.96
N HIS A 70 8.44 -1.49 -15.72
CA HIS A 70 7.19 -1.66 -14.97
C HIS A 70 6.48 -0.35 -14.63
N ILE A 71 7.10 0.81 -14.89
CA ILE A 71 6.44 2.11 -14.74
C ILE A 71 5.33 2.22 -15.78
N GLN A 72 4.11 2.50 -15.30
CA GLN A 72 2.95 2.68 -16.18
C GLN A 72 2.56 4.14 -16.41
N TRP A 73 2.77 5.00 -15.40
CA TRP A 73 2.47 6.42 -15.50
C TRP A 73 3.45 7.25 -14.67
N THR A 74 3.57 8.52 -15.02
CA THR A 74 4.40 9.52 -14.35
C THR A 74 3.72 10.08 -13.10
N LYS A 75 4.48 10.81 -12.26
CA LYS A 75 3.93 11.46 -11.06
C LYS A 75 2.89 12.52 -11.41
N GLU A 76 3.11 13.25 -12.50
CA GLU A 76 2.18 14.24 -13.02
C GLU A 76 0.87 13.60 -13.48
N GLU A 77 0.95 12.44 -14.14
CA GLU A 77 -0.22 11.65 -14.55
C GLU A 77 -0.95 11.07 -13.34
N ASP A 78 -0.22 10.56 -12.33
CA ASP A 78 -0.82 10.08 -11.08
C ASP A 78 -1.64 11.19 -10.42
N ARG A 79 -1.06 12.39 -10.26
CA ARG A 79 -1.75 13.56 -9.69
C ARG A 79 -2.97 14.01 -10.48
N ALA A 80 -3.07 13.66 -11.76
CA ALA A 80 -4.22 13.95 -12.60
C ALA A 80 -5.36 12.92 -12.42
N ILE A 81 -5.12 11.79 -11.74
CA ILE A 81 -6.15 10.79 -11.43
C ILE A 81 -7.18 11.43 -10.46
N PRO A 82 -8.47 11.48 -10.85
CA PRO A 82 -9.54 11.98 -9.98
C PRO A 82 -9.63 11.21 -8.66
N GLU A 83 -9.93 11.89 -7.55
CA GLU A 83 -10.08 11.24 -6.24
C GLU A 83 -11.19 10.16 -6.24
N GLU A 84 -12.23 10.36 -7.06
CA GLU A 84 -13.31 9.39 -7.24
C GLU A 84 -12.84 8.05 -7.85
N ASP A 85 -11.77 8.09 -8.65
CA ASP A 85 -11.18 6.89 -9.27
C ASP A 85 -10.20 6.16 -8.33
N ARG A 86 -9.74 6.82 -7.26
CA ARG A 86 -8.85 6.22 -6.23
C ARG A 86 -9.59 5.35 -5.22
N GLY A 87 -10.91 5.42 -5.22
CA GLY A 87 -11.78 4.68 -4.32
C GLY A 87 -11.92 5.36 -2.95
N THR A 88 -12.95 4.94 -2.21
CA THR A 88 -13.22 5.51 -0.89
C THR A 88 -12.43 4.80 0.20
N LYS A 89 -12.15 5.52 1.30
CA LYS A 89 -11.55 4.94 2.51
C LYS A 89 -12.27 3.68 2.99
N GLU A 90 -13.60 3.65 2.95
CA GLU A 90 -14.39 2.49 3.36
C GLU A 90 -14.14 1.29 2.42
N THR A 91 -14.14 1.54 1.11
CA THR A 91 -13.83 0.52 0.10
C THR A 91 -12.42 -0.04 0.27
N LEU A 92 -11.43 0.82 0.48
CA LEU A 92 -10.02 0.42 0.68
C LEU A 92 -9.86 -0.42 1.94
N ILE A 93 -10.44 0.00 3.07
CA ILE A 93 -10.39 -0.74 4.33
C ILE A 93 -11.00 -2.13 4.14
N LYS A 94 -12.19 -2.21 3.54
CA LYS A 94 -12.87 -3.48 3.29
C LYS A 94 -12.08 -4.40 2.35
N LYS A 95 -11.50 -3.83 1.29
CA LYS A 95 -10.75 -4.59 0.27
C LYS A 95 -9.48 -5.20 0.86
N PHE A 96 -8.74 -4.44 1.65
CA PHE A 96 -7.39 -4.80 2.08
C PHE A 96 -7.28 -5.31 3.52
N LYS A 97 -8.39 -5.46 4.24
CA LYS A 97 -8.43 -5.82 5.67
C LYS A 97 -7.49 -6.98 6.06
N ASN A 98 -7.33 -7.97 5.19
CA ASN A 98 -6.54 -9.17 5.47
C ASN A 98 -5.14 -9.16 4.83
N ILE A 99 -4.70 -8.07 4.21
CA ILE A 99 -3.41 -8.01 3.49
C ILE A 99 -2.24 -8.27 4.44
N GLY A 100 -2.32 -7.77 5.68
CA GLY A 100 -1.28 -7.97 6.71
C GLY A 100 -1.14 -9.41 7.21
N THR A 101 -2.14 -10.26 6.96
CA THR A 101 -2.12 -11.70 7.26
C THR A 101 -1.99 -12.56 6.00
N GLY A 102 -1.74 -11.93 4.85
CA GLY A 102 -1.54 -12.61 3.58
C GLY A 102 -0.24 -13.41 3.54
N THR A 103 -0.06 -14.15 2.46
CA THR A 103 1.18 -14.90 2.19
C THR A 103 1.88 -14.30 0.98
N PHE A 104 3.13 -13.91 1.15
CA PHE A 104 3.95 -13.48 0.01
C PHE A 104 4.45 -14.70 -0.77
N ILE A 105 4.21 -14.71 -2.07
CA ILE A 105 4.60 -15.74 -3.03
C ILE A 105 5.50 -15.08 -4.06
N GLN A 106 6.79 -15.38 -4.00
CA GLN A 106 7.77 -14.93 -4.97
C GLN A 106 7.71 -15.80 -6.23
N THR A 107 7.54 -15.19 -7.40
CA THR A 107 7.37 -15.88 -8.69
C THR A 107 8.60 -15.80 -9.58
N SER A 108 9.46 -14.80 -9.38
CA SER A 108 10.78 -14.64 -10.01
C SER A 108 11.75 -13.94 -9.04
N ASP A 109 12.98 -13.67 -9.47
CA ASP A 109 13.98 -12.97 -8.64
C ASP A 109 13.50 -11.58 -8.19
N ASP A 110 12.67 -10.96 -9.03
CA ASP A 110 12.21 -9.58 -8.94
C ASP A 110 10.69 -9.40 -8.89
N GLN A 111 9.89 -10.46 -8.95
CA GLN A 111 8.43 -10.36 -8.89
C GLN A 111 7.85 -11.33 -7.88
N GLY A 112 6.73 -10.93 -7.31
CA GLY A 112 5.92 -11.76 -6.46
C GLY A 112 4.58 -11.10 -6.21
N TYR A 113 3.73 -11.77 -5.45
CA TYR A 113 2.46 -11.22 -5.02
C TYR A 113 2.12 -11.66 -3.61
N ILE A 114 1.33 -10.87 -2.91
CA ILE A 114 0.74 -11.24 -1.64
C ILE A 114 -0.63 -11.84 -1.94
N SER A 115 -0.84 -13.11 -1.62
CA SER A 115 -2.18 -13.69 -1.64
C SER A 115 -2.89 -13.43 -0.32
N PHE A 116 -4.12 -12.92 -0.37
CA PHE A 116 -4.94 -12.66 0.82
C PHE A 116 -6.43 -12.74 0.51
N GLN A 117 -7.24 -12.99 1.55
CA GLN A 117 -8.69 -13.05 1.41
C GLN A 117 -9.27 -11.63 1.30
N GLY A 118 -9.84 -11.29 0.15
CA GLY A 118 -10.64 -10.09 -0.08
C GLY A 118 -12.14 -10.29 0.18
N PRO A 119 -12.96 -9.26 -0.06
CA PRO A 119 -14.40 -9.31 0.18
C PRO A 119 -15.15 -10.30 -0.73
N ASP A 120 -14.69 -10.46 -1.98
CA ASP A 120 -15.37 -11.26 -3.01
C ASP A 120 -14.60 -12.53 -3.39
N GLY A 121 -13.48 -12.81 -2.73
CA GLY A 121 -12.60 -13.94 -3.06
C GLY A 121 -11.15 -13.71 -2.64
N GLU A 122 -10.29 -14.66 -2.99
CA GLU A 122 -8.83 -14.50 -2.88
C GLU A 122 -8.36 -13.43 -3.87
N LEU A 123 -7.48 -12.53 -3.41
CA LEU A 123 -6.88 -11.45 -4.20
C LEU A 123 -5.37 -11.59 -4.21
N GLY A 124 -4.76 -11.24 -5.35
CA GLY A 124 -3.31 -11.05 -5.46
C GLY A 124 -2.94 -9.57 -5.36
N PHE A 125 -1.93 -9.24 -4.54
CA PHE A 125 -1.30 -7.92 -4.51
C PHE A 125 0.11 -7.98 -5.09
N GLN A 126 0.33 -7.47 -6.29
CA GLN A 126 1.58 -7.57 -7.02
C GLN A 126 2.66 -6.64 -6.44
N MET A 127 3.85 -7.22 -6.28
CA MET A 127 5.05 -6.56 -5.79
C MET A 127 6.19 -6.79 -6.78
N ILE A 128 7.01 -5.76 -6.98
CA ILE A 128 8.17 -5.79 -7.87
C ILE A 128 9.38 -5.32 -7.08
N LYS A 129 10.46 -6.09 -7.13
CA LYS A 129 11.73 -5.69 -6.54
C LYS A 129 12.48 -4.78 -7.51
N ASP A 130 12.86 -3.60 -7.03
CA ASP A 130 13.69 -2.66 -7.77
C ASP A 130 15.15 -3.15 -7.89
N ASP A 131 15.98 -2.32 -8.53
CA ASP A 131 17.41 -2.59 -8.72
C ASP A 131 18.23 -2.45 -7.42
N ASP A 132 17.69 -1.73 -6.41
CA ASP A 132 18.28 -1.56 -5.08
C ASP A 132 17.94 -2.72 -4.12
N GLY A 133 17.12 -3.67 -4.57
CA GLY A 133 16.72 -4.87 -3.85
C GLY A 133 15.54 -4.67 -2.90
N ILE A 134 14.84 -3.53 -2.99
CA ILE A 134 13.69 -3.16 -2.19
C ILE A 134 12.42 -3.57 -2.92
N TRP A 135 11.43 -4.06 -2.19
CA TRP A 135 10.15 -4.45 -2.78
C TRP A 135 9.21 -3.24 -2.88
N ASN A 136 8.71 -2.95 -4.08
CA ASN A 136 7.75 -1.89 -4.33
C ASN A 136 6.42 -2.44 -4.85
N VAL A 137 5.42 -1.58 -4.86
CA VAL A 137 4.09 -1.89 -5.36
C VAL A 137 4.07 -1.80 -6.89
N ALA A 138 3.43 -2.75 -7.57
CA ALA A 138 3.17 -2.59 -9.00
C ALA A 138 2.10 -1.52 -9.22
N PHE A 139 2.17 -0.77 -10.33
CA PHE A 139 1.21 0.30 -10.64
C PHE A 139 -0.26 -0.18 -10.69
N GLN A 140 -0.50 -1.44 -11.09
CA GLN A 140 -1.81 -2.08 -11.00
C GLN A 140 -1.72 -3.31 -10.10
N PRO A 141 -1.72 -3.14 -8.77
CA PRO A 141 -1.29 -4.21 -7.89
C PRO A 141 -2.34 -5.29 -7.70
N ILE A 142 -3.60 -5.08 -8.06
CA ILE A 142 -4.68 -6.04 -7.78
C ILE A 142 -5.00 -6.89 -8.99
N GLN A 143 -5.02 -8.20 -8.81
CA GLN A 143 -5.47 -9.21 -9.78
C GLN A 143 -6.74 -9.93 -9.30
#